data_AF-K8Y817-F1
#
_entry.id   AF-K8Y817-F1
#
_cell.length_a   1.000
_cell.length_b   1.000
_cell.length_c   1.000
_cell.angle_alpha   90.00
_cell.angle_beta   90.00
_cell.angle_gamma   90.00
#
_symmetry.space_group_name_H-M   'P 1'
#
loop_
_entity.id
_entity.type
_entity.pdbx_description
1 polymer ?
#
loop_
_entity_poly.entity_id
_entity_poly.type
_entity_poly.pdbx_seq_one_letter_code
_entity_poly.pdbx_strand_id
1 'polypeptide(L)'
;MKPKRILISAAPKIDLGKSKFGGSPDLPQGVLFPQNDSKEDIPFLCQINLKDFENEIAPSGLLYFFCQLDDTTEYGRVIFVSDEESLNSVTPESINMEYMDIEYPFSEYAISFKEMDEVDRSAEDYFVTMGASRFGGGIFISGADYSKEDRISLLQINTNEIDDLKGNVESILHFFIDKKDLMQKNFKNVLVTSQH
;
A
#
# COMPACT_ATOMS: atom_id res chain seq x y z
N MET A 1 3.47 7.74 13.99
CA MET A 1 3.91 6.66 13.09
C MET A 1 5.30 6.94 12.57
N LYS A 2 6.31 6.40 13.24
CA LYS A 2 7.67 6.35 12.70
C LYS A 2 7.70 5.60 11.35
N PRO A 3 8.48 6.05 10.36
CA PRO A 3 8.56 5.39 9.08
C PRO A 3 9.31 4.07 9.17
N LYS A 4 8.85 3.09 8.38
CA LYS A 4 9.59 1.87 8.07
C LYS A 4 9.79 1.81 6.57
N ARG A 5 11.05 1.79 6.14
CA ARG A 5 11.39 1.63 4.72
C ARG A 5 11.02 0.23 4.29
N ILE A 6 10.27 0.15 3.20
CA ILE A 6 9.92 -1.11 2.53
C ILE A 6 11.07 -1.51 1.62
N LEU A 7 11.48 -2.77 1.70
CA LEU A 7 12.45 -3.39 0.81
C LEU A 7 11.76 -4.50 0.03
N ILE A 8 12.02 -4.53 -1.28
CA ILE A 8 11.35 -5.40 -2.24
C ILE A 8 12.36 -6.43 -2.73
N SER A 9 11.94 -7.69 -2.79
CA SER A 9 12.76 -8.77 -3.33
C SER A 9 11.91 -9.80 -4.04
N ALA A 10 12.42 -10.36 -5.14
CA ALA A 10 11.81 -11.52 -5.76
C ALA A 10 11.92 -12.73 -4.83
N ALA A 11 10.84 -13.49 -4.71
CA ALA A 11 10.83 -14.74 -3.96
C ALA A 11 10.12 -15.83 -4.78
N PRO A 12 10.65 -17.05 -4.83
CA PRO A 12 10.04 -18.13 -5.62
C PRO A 12 8.69 -18.59 -5.03
N LYS A 13 8.47 -18.37 -3.74
CA LYS A 13 7.22 -18.62 -3.03
C LYS A 13 7.17 -17.75 -1.78
N ILE A 14 6.00 -17.17 -1.51
CA ILE A 14 5.72 -16.41 -0.30
C ILE A 14 4.67 -17.19 0.51
N ASP A 15 4.91 -17.35 1.81
CA ASP A 15 3.96 -18.04 2.70
C ASP A 15 2.72 -17.17 2.96
N LEU A 16 1.58 -17.81 3.21
CA LEU A 16 0.31 -17.11 3.49
C LEU A 16 0.45 -16.15 4.67
N GLY A 17 -0.14 -14.96 4.52
CA GLY A 17 -0.16 -13.92 5.54
C GLY A 17 1.17 -13.19 5.71
N LYS A 18 2.16 -13.39 4.84
CA LYS A 18 3.39 -12.59 4.82
C LYS A 18 3.20 -11.28 4.07
N SER A 19 3.97 -10.26 4.42
CA SER A 19 3.95 -9.00 3.66
C SER A 19 4.44 -9.24 2.22
N LYS A 20 3.64 -8.80 1.24
CA LYS A 20 3.96 -8.96 -0.19
C LYS A 20 3.29 -7.89 -1.06
N PHE A 21 3.91 -7.58 -2.20
CA PHE A 21 3.28 -6.92 -3.34
C PHE A 21 2.77 -7.96 -4.34
N GLY A 22 1.73 -7.60 -5.08
CA GLY A 22 1.27 -8.34 -6.25
C GLY A 22 0.69 -9.71 -5.94
N GLY A 23 0.42 -10.47 -7.01
CA GLY A 23 -0.29 -11.75 -6.93
C GLY A 23 -1.70 -11.60 -6.37
N SER A 24 -2.07 -12.51 -5.45
CA SER A 24 -3.41 -12.55 -4.86
C SER A 24 -3.35 -12.31 -3.34
N PRO A 25 -4.24 -11.48 -2.77
CA PRO A 25 -4.29 -11.27 -1.32
C PRO A 25 -4.66 -12.56 -0.59
N ASP A 26 -4.08 -12.73 0.60
CA ASP A 26 -4.37 -13.85 1.49
C ASP A 26 -5.53 -13.49 2.42
N LEU A 27 -6.75 -13.34 1.88
CA LEU A 27 -7.90 -12.88 2.65
C LEU A 27 -8.44 -13.97 3.61
N PRO A 28 -8.85 -13.60 4.83
CA PRO A 28 -9.59 -14.49 5.73
C PRO A 28 -10.94 -14.89 5.14
N GLN A 29 -11.44 -16.06 5.54
CA GLN A 29 -12.73 -16.55 5.09
C GLN A 29 -13.86 -15.55 5.35
N GLY A 30 -14.66 -15.25 4.31
CA GLY A 30 -15.82 -14.35 4.39
C GLY A 30 -15.49 -12.86 4.24
N VAL A 31 -14.20 -12.49 4.17
CA VAL A 31 -13.81 -11.14 3.75
C VAL A 31 -13.98 -11.04 2.24
N LEU A 32 -14.84 -10.12 1.80
CA LEU A 32 -15.09 -9.88 0.39
C LEU A 32 -13.96 -9.07 -0.24
N PHE A 33 -13.65 -9.37 -1.50
CA PHE A 33 -12.79 -8.53 -2.32
C PHE A 33 -13.43 -7.13 -2.46
N PRO A 34 -12.69 -6.04 -2.29
CA PRO A 34 -13.28 -4.70 -2.37
C PRO A 34 -13.65 -4.35 -3.80
N GLN A 35 -14.81 -3.72 -3.97
CA GLN A 35 -15.35 -3.31 -5.26
C GLN A 35 -15.50 -1.79 -5.37
N ASN A 36 -15.39 -1.28 -6.60
CA ASN A 36 -15.71 0.10 -6.95
C ASN A 36 -17.24 0.31 -7.09
N ASP A 37 -17.66 1.54 -7.38
CA ASP A 37 -19.09 1.88 -7.51
C ASP A 37 -19.77 1.18 -8.71
N SER A 38 -18.98 0.72 -9.69
CA SER A 38 -19.42 -0.09 -10.83
C SER A 38 -19.50 -1.59 -10.53
N LYS A 39 -19.18 -2.01 -9.29
CA LYS A 39 -19.10 -3.41 -8.82
C LYS A 39 -17.99 -4.23 -9.47
N GLU A 40 -16.96 -3.57 -9.98
CA GLU A 40 -15.72 -4.22 -10.41
C GLU A 40 -14.78 -4.28 -9.20
N ASP A 41 -14.03 -5.37 -9.10
CA ASP A 41 -13.00 -5.55 -8.10
C ASP A 41 -11.89 -4.53 -8.27
N ILE A 42 -11.43 -3.96 -7.16
CA ILE A 42 -10.34 -2.98 -7.14
C ILE A 42 -9.02 -3.75 -7.09
N PRO A 43 -8.05 -3.50 -8.00
CA PRO A 43 -6.79 -4.22 -8.03
C PRO A 43 -6.08 -4.28 -6.69
N PHE A 44 -5.51 -5.43 -6.38
CA PHE A 44 -4.68 -5.65 -5.20
C PHE A 44 -3.26 -5.11 -5.44
N LEU A 45 -2.79 -4.26 -4.54
CA LEU A 45 -1.43 -3.73 -4.57
C LEU A 45 -0.51 -4.54 -3.65
N CYS A 46 -0.86 -4.60 -2.37
CA CYS A 46 -0.04 -5.28 -1.36
C CYS A 46 -0.80 -5.65 -0.10
N GLN A 47 -0.27 -6.61 0.63
CA GLN A 47 -0.64 -6.89 2.01
C GLN A 47 0.56 -6.67 2.93
N ILE A 48 0.30 -6.20 4.14
CA ILE A 48 1.29 -5.90 5.16
C ILE A 48 0.90 -6.60 6.46
N ASN A 49 1.76 -7.50 6.94
CA ASN A 49 1.60 -8.12 8.25
C ASN A 49 2.23 -7.21 9.32
N LEU A 50 1.41 -6.76 10.26
CA LEU A 50 1.85 -5.87 11.33
C LEU A 50 2.83 -6.55 12.31
N LYS A 51 2.97 -7.88 12.28
CA LYS A 51 4.01 -8.60 13.04
C LYS A 51 5.41 -8.47 12.44
N ASP A 52 5.53 -8.03 11.18
CA ASP A 52 6.83 -7.95 10.51
C ASP A 52 7.67 -6.75 10.98
N PHE A 53 7.10 -5.83 11.76
CA PHE A 53 7.80 -4.66 12.32
C PHE A 53 7.08 -4.05 13.55
N GLU A 54 7.81 -3.32 14.39
CA GLU A 54 7.22 -2.53 15.46
C GLU A 54 6.40 -1.35 14.91
N ASN A 55 5.13 -1.26 15.32
CA ASN A 55 4.19 -0.27 14.80
C ASN A 55 3.22 0.26 15.88
N GLU A 56 2.53 1.35 15.57
CA GLU A 56 1.60 2.04 16.47
C GLU A 56 0.13 1.65 16.26
N ILE A 57 -0.17 0.75 15.31
CA ILE A 57 -1.53 0.39 14.92
C ILE A 57 -2.05 -0.77 15.75
N ALA A 58 -1.34 -1.90 15.72
CA ALA A 58 -1.66 -3.11 16.45
C ALA A 58 -0.44 -4.04 16.51
N PRO A 59 -0.30 -4.86 17.57
CA PRO A 59 0.79 -5.83 17.67
C PRO A 59 0.69 -6.96 16.63
N SER A 60 -0.46 -7.12 15.99
CA SER A 60 -0.75 -8.15 14.99
C SER A 60 -1.89 -7.73 14.06
N GLY A 61 -2.11 -8.52 13.01
CA GLY A 61 -3.11 -8.29 11.98
C GLY A 61 -2.52 -7.98 10.61
N LEU A 62 -3.38 -8.04 9.61
CA LEU A 62 -3.05 -7.81 8.20
C LEU A 62 -3.76 -6.55 7.70
N LEU A 63 -2.99 -5.70 7.02
CA LEU A 63 -3.52 -4.62 6.21
C LEU A 63 -3.43 -5.01 4.74
N TYR A 64 -4.52 -4.84 4.01
CA TYR A 64 -4.59 -5.09 2.57
C TYR A 64 -4.86 -3.77 1.87
N PHE A 65 -4.07 -3.46 0.85
CA PHE A 65 -4.15 -2.24 0.08
C PHE A 65 -4.57 -2.57 -1.34
N PHE A 66 -5.67 -1.96 -1.76
CA PHE A 66 -6.23 -2.07 -3.10
C PHE A 66 -6.35 -0.68 -3.68
N CYS A 67 -6.01 -0.51 -4.95
CA CYS A 67 -6.15 0.77 -5.64
C CYS A 67 -6.25 0.58 -7.15
N GLN A 68 -6.72 1.62 -7.83
CA GLN A 68 -6.45 1.81 -9.25
C GLN A 68 -4.94 1.69 -9.52
N LEU A 69 -4.54 1.06 -10.62
CA LEU A 69 -3.14 0.82 -10.99
C LEU A 69 -2.90 1.31 -12.42
N ASP A 70 -2.99 2.63 -12.60
CA ASP A 70 -2.76 3.32 -13.87
C ASP A 70 -2.07 4.68 -13.64
N ASP A 71 -2.04 5.49 -14.70
CA ASP A 71 -1.42 6.81 -14.74
C ASP A 71 -2.22 7.92 -14.01
N THR A 72 -3.35 7.60 -13.37
CA THR A 72 -4.18 8.57 -12.63
C THR A 72 -4.75 7.97 -11.35
N THR A 73 -3.93 7.26 -10.59
CA THR A 73 -4.38 6.54 -9.38
C THR A 73 -5.00 7.50 -8.35
N GLU A 74 -6.33 7.45 -8.23
CA GLU A 74 -7.13 8.38 -7.41
C GLU A 74 -8.06 7.69 -6.41
N TYR A 75 -8.26 6.38 -6.52
CA TYR A 75 -9.12 5.64 -5.59
C TYR A 75 -8.52 4.30 -5.16
N GLY A 76 -9.01 3.84 -4.01
CA GLY A 76 -8.67 2.54 -3.47
C GLY A 76 -9.43 2.21 -2.19
N ARG A 77 -9.07 1.08 -1.60
CA ARG A 77 -9.64 0.57 -0.34
C ARG A 77 -8.53 -0.06 0.50
N VAL A 78 -8.62 0.15 1.80
CA VAL A 78 -7.76 -0.52 2.77
C VAL A 78 -8.62 -1.36 3.70
N ILE A 79 -8.23 -2.63 3.86
CA ILE A 79 -8.89 -3.56 4.77
C ILE A 79 -7.92 -3.87 5.89
N PHE A 80 -8.38 -3.76 7.14
CA PHE A 80 -7.65 -4.25 8.30
C PHE A 80 -8.37 -5.46 8.86
N VAL A 81 -7.63 -6.55 9.10
CA VAL A 81 -8.13 -7.70 9.83
C VAL A 81 -7.20 -8.05 10.97
N SER A 82 -7.75 -8.16 12.18
CA SER A 82 -7.01 -8.54 13.39
C SER A 82 -6.79 -10.05 13.53
N ASP A 83 -7.64 -10.84 12.89
CA ASP A 83 -7.59 -12.30 12.87
C ASP A 83 -6.82 -12.78 11.62
N GLU A 84 -5.83 -13.63 11.85
CA GLU A 84 -4.95 -14.19 10.81
C GLU A 84 -5.23 -15.69 10.61
N GLU A 85 -6.32 -16.22 11.18
CA GLU A 85 -6.73 -17.61 10.98
C GLU A 85 -7.46 -17.80 9.64
N SER A 86 -7.31 -19.00 9.06
CA SER A 86 -8.04 -19.43 7.85
C SER A 86 -7.88 -18.51 6.62
N LEU A 87 -6.66 -18.01 6.40
CA LEU A 87 -6.32 -17.22 5.21
C LEU A 87 -6.37 -18.10 3.95
N ASN A 88 -6.91 -17.54 2.89
CA ASN A 88 -6.91 -18.15 1.57
C ASN A 88 -6.38 -17.15 0.55
N SER A 89 -5.59 -17.62 -0.41
CA SER A 89 -5.25 -16.81 -1.57
C SER A 89 -6.52 -16.61 -2.40
N VAL A 90 -6.95 -15.36 -2.57
CA VAL A 90 -8.20 -15.01 -3.27
C VAL A 90 -7.88 -14.24 -4.54
N THR A 91 -8.27 -14.80 -5.68
CA THR A 91 -8.19 -14.10 -6.97
C THR A 91 -9.41 -13.19 -7.16
N PRO A 92 -9.26 -12.03 -7.81
CA PRO A 92 -10.40 -11.20 -8.20
C PRO A 92 -11.29 -11.93 -9.22
N GLU A 93 -12.58 -11.65 -9.18
CA GLU A 93 -13.59 -12.17 -10.11
C GLU A 93 -13.77 -11.27 -11.33
N SER A 94 -13.71 -9.94 -11.14
CA SER A 94 -13.94 -8.98 -12.23
C SER A 94 -13.11 -7.71 -12.09
N ILE A 95 -11.95 -7.64 -12.75
CA ILE A 95 -11.16 -6.41 -12.88
C ILE A 95 -11.29 -5.84 -14.28
N ASN A 96 -11.49 -4.53 -14.35
CA ASN A 96 -11.41 -3.79 -15.60
C ASN A 96 -9.95 -3.40 -15.87
N MET A 97 -9.35 -4.02 -16.87
CA MET A 97 -7.96 -3.77 -17.27
C MET A 97 -7.84 -2.79 -18.45
N GLU A 98 -8.94 -2.20 -18.94
CA GLU A 98 -8.94 -1.33 -20.13
C GLU A 98 -7.98 -0.14 -20.00
N TYR A 99 -7.82 0.37 -18.78
CA TYR A 99 -6.99 1.55 -18.47
C TYR A 99 -5.66 1.19 -17.79
N MET A 100 -5.36 -0.10 -17.64
CA MET A 100 -4.12 -0.56 -17.01
C MET A 100 -3.06 -0.82 -18.07
N ASP A 101 -1.94 -0.12 -17.98
CA ASP A 101 -0.75 -0.36 -18.81
C ASP A 101 0.17 -1.45 -18.22
N ILE A 102 -0.39 -2.38 -17.43
CA ILE A 102 0.32 -3.49 -16.79
C ILE A 102 -0.38 -4.83 -17.07
N GLU A 103 0.38 -5.92 -16.96
CA GLU A 103 -0.22 -7.26 -16.83
C GLU A 103 -0.72 -7.45 -15.39
N TYR A 104 -1.99 -7.84 -15.24
CA TYR A 104 -2.61 -8.05 -13.93
C TYR A 104 -3.14 -9.50 -13.77
N PRO A 105 -2.94 -10.15 -12.61
CA PRO A 105 -2.14 -9.68 -11.47
C PRO A 105 -0.65 -9.61 -11.82
N PHE A 106 0.04 -8.58 -11.33
CA PHE A 106 1.48 -8.45 -11.49
C PHE A 106 2.22 -9.42 -10.55
N SER A 107 3.53 -9.57 -10.74
CA SER A 107 4.34 -10.59 -10.06
C SER A 107 4.31 -10.43 -8.54
N GLU A 108 4.45 -11.54 -7.81
CA GLU A 108 4.59 -11.50 -6.36
C GLU A 108 6.01 -11.08 -5.94
N TYR A 109 6.09 -10.09 -5.05
CA TYR A 109 7.35 -9.66 -4.43
C TYR A 109 7.27 -9.71 -2.92
N ALA A 110 8.29 -10.30 -2.28
CA ALA A 110 8.39 -10.33 -0.83
C ALA A 110 8.77 -8.94 -0.29
N ILE A 111 8.09 -8.54 0.78
CA ILE A 111 8.34 -7.30 1.50
C ILE A 111 9.11 -7.59 2.78
N SER A 112 10.12 -6.77 3.05
CA SER A 112 10.74 -6.66 4.38
C SER A 112 10.86 -5.19 4.79
N PHE A 113 11.07 -4.96 6.09
CA PHE A 113 11.11 -3.62 6.66
C PHE A 113 12.48 -3.32 7.28
N LYS A 114 12.93 -2.08 7.14
CA LYS A 114 14.05 -1.53 7.92
C LYS A 114 13.70 -0.19 8.52
N GLU A 115 14.40 0.19 9.58
CA GLU A 115 14.33 1.55 10.11
C GLU A 115 14.72 2.56 9.03
N MET A 116 14.06 3.71 9.08
CA MET A 116 14.28 4.83 8.20
C MET A 116 14.28 6.10 9.04
N ASP A 117 15.23 6.99 8.78
CA ASP A 117 15.19 8.34 9.28
C ASP A 117 14.63 9.26 8.21
N GLU A 118 13.88 10.26 8.65
CA GLU A 118 13.36 11.31 7.77
C GLU A 118 14.39 12.43 7.67
N VAL A 119 14.37 13.11 6.52
CA VAL A 119 15.22 14.26 6.28
C VAL A 119 14.36 15.50 6.04
N ASP A 120 14.89 16.65 6.42
CA ASP A 120 14.24 17.93 6.18
C ASP A 120 14.13 18.23 4.68
N ARG A 121 13.13 19.02 4.29
CA ARG A 121 12.91 19.41 2.89
C ARG A 121 14.08 20.17 2.26
N SER A 122 14.90 20.83 3.07
CA SER A 122 16.12 21.52 2.63
C SER A 122 17.32 20.59 2.43
N ALA A 123 17.24 19.33 2.85
CA ALA A 123 18.32 18.36 2.66
C ALA A 123 18.52 18.03 1.17
N GLU A 124 19.79 17.90 0.76
CA GLU A 124 20.15 17.60 -0.64
C GLU A 124 19.56 16.26 -1.13
N ASP A 125 19.40 15.30 -0.22
CA ASP A 125 18.89 13.96 -0.50
C ASP A 125 17.38 13.81 -0.24
N TYR A 126 16.65 14.90 0.02
CA TYR A 126 15.23 14.85 0.38
C TYR A 126 14.39 14.00 -0.57
N PHE A 127 14.50 14.22 -1.88
CA PHE A 127 13.69 13.50 -2.87
C PHE A 127 14.04 12.01 -2.96
N VAL A 128 15.29 11.66 -2.73
CA VAL A 128 15.74 10.27 -2.72
C VAL A 128 15.22 9.55 -1.48
N THR A 129 15.42 10.18 -0.31
CA THR A 129 15.07 9.58 0.98
C THR A 129 13.55 9.56 1.18
N MET A 130 12.89 10.70 1.03
CA MET A 130 11.44 10.83 1.22
C MET A 130 10.62 10.35 0.01
N GLY A 131 11.23 10.11 -1.15
CA GLY A 131 10.57 9.47 -2.30
C GLY A 131 10.49 7.94 -2.20
N ALA A 132 11.10 7.33 -1.18
CA ALA A 132 11.20 5.89 -1.06
C ALA A 132 9.90 5.23 -0.54
N SER A 133 9.59 4.01 -1.01
CA SER A 133 8.44 3.23 -0.50
C SER A 133 8.57 2.98 1.01
N ARG A 134 7.53 3.32 1.78
CA ARG A 134 7.55 3.19 3.24
C ARG A 134 6.15 3.03 3.83
N PHE A 135 6.12 2.49 5.03
CA PHE A 135 4.95 2.50 5.89
C PHE A 135 5.11 3.58 6.96
N GLY A 136 4.13 4.46 7.11
CA GLY A 136 4.20 5.58 8.04
C GLY A 136 5.17 6.71 7.63
N GLY A 137 5.41 7.61 8.58
CA GLY A 137 6.33 8.74 8.45
C GLY A 137 5.70 10.04 7.96
N GLY A 138 6.58 11.02 7.74
CA GLY A 138 6.28 12.32 7.19
C GLY A 138 5.80 12.26 5.74
N ILE A 139 5.02 13.27 5.38
CA ILE A 139 4.44 13.39 4.04
C ILE A 139 5.54 13.81 3.07
N PHE A 140 5.69 13.05 1.99
CA PHE A 140 6.55 13.44 0.88
C PHE A 140 5.89 14.54 0.06
N ILE A 141 6.67 15.56 -0.29
CA ILE A 141 6.19 16.74 -1.01
C ILE A 141 7.05 16.91 -2.27
N SER A 142 6.63 16.29 -3.37
CA SER A 142 7.19 16.54 -4.72
C SER A 142 6.26 17.34 -5.62
N GLY A 143 5.28 18.04 -5.05
CA GLY A 143 4.37 18.91 -5.79
C GLY A 143 3.24 19.38 -4.89
N ALA A 144 2.14 18.62 -4.89
CA ALA A 144 1.04 18.83 -3.97
C ALA A 144 1.49 18.65 -2.52
N ASP A 145 1.03 19.54 -1.64
CA ASP A 145 1.35 19.53 -0.22
C ASP A 145 0.13 19.08 0.59
N TYR A 146 0.12 17.79 0.95
CA TYR A 146 -0.94 17.18 1.75
C TYR A 146 -0.74 17.37 3.26
N SER A 147 0.30 18.09 3.71
CA SER A 147 0.60 18.25 5.14
C SER A 147 -0.43 19.06 5.92
N LYS A 148 -1.32 19.78 5.22
CA LYS A 148 -2.28 20.73 5.83
C LYS A 148 -3.59 20.08 6.28
N GLU A 149 -3.81 18.82 5.97
CA GLU A 149 -5.12 18.16 6.16
C GLU A 149 -5.21 17.30 7.43
N ASP A 150 -4.29 17.45 8.40
CA ASP A 150 -4.19 16.62 9.62
C ASP A 150 -4.12 15.10 9.36
N ARG A 151 -3.85 14.72 8.11
CA ARG A 151 -3.77 13.33 7.67
C ARG A 151 -2.46 12.69 8.08
N ILE A 152 -2.53 11.40 8.38
CA ILE A 152 -1.37 10.55 8.64
C ILE A 152 -1.05 9.78 7.36
N SER A 153 0.21 9.80 6.93
CA SER A 153 0.68 8.88 5.88
C SER A 153 0.67 7.46 6.44
N LEU A 154 -0.13 6.58 5.84
CA LEU A 154 -0.21 5.17 6.21
C LEU A 154 0.79 4.36 5.38
N LEU A 155 0.73 4.52 4.05
CA LEU A 155 1.61 3.84 3.10
C LEU A 155 1.98 4.82 1.97
N GLN A 156 3.25 4.81 1.57
CA GLN A 156 3.73 5.42 0.34
C GLN A 156 4.46 4.36 -0.47
N ILE A 157 4.14 4.21 -1.75
CA ILE A 157 4.81 3.29 -2.65
C ILE A 157 5.42 4.08 -3.80
N ASN A 158 6.71 3.88 -4.04
CA ASN A 158 7.36 4.30 -5.27
C ASN A 158 7.29 3.13 -6.26
N THR A 159 6.41 3.25 -7.25
CA THR A 159 6.13 2.17 -8.21
C THR A 159 7.33 1.87 -9.09
N ASN A 160 8.27 2.81 -9.25
CA ASN A 160 9.53 2.57 -9.96
C ASN A 160 10.48 1.59 -9.24
N GLU A 161 10.16 1.22 -7.99
CA GLU A 161 10.86 0.17 -7.24
C GLU A 161 10.30 -1.24 -7.52
N ILE A 162 9.22 -1.35 -8.30
CA ILE A 162 8.55 -2.60 -8.65
C ILE A 162 8.58 -2.75 -10.18
N ASP A 163 9.28 -3.76 -10.69
CA ASP A 163 9.58 -3.88 -12.12
C ASP A 163 8.31 -3.91 -12.99
N ASP A 164 7.24 -4.59 -12.55
CA ASP A 164 5.98 -4.66 -13.30
C ASP A 164 5.23 -3.31 -13.41
N LEU A 165 5.39 -2.43 -12.41
CA LEU A 165 4.65 -1.16 -12.33
C LEU A 165 5.45 0.02 -12.88
N LYS A 166 6.78 -0.13 -12.94
CA LYS A 166 7.72 0.94 -13.29
C LYS A 166 7.43 1.54 -14.66
N GLY A 167 7.05 2.82 -14.65
CA GLY A 167 6.75 3.59 -15.87
C GLY A 167 5.37 3.33 -16.47
N ASN A 168 4.57 2.43 -15.88
CA ASN A 168 3.22 2.09 -16.34
C ASN A 168 2.13 2.54 -15.35
N VAL A 169 2.51 2.78 -14.09
CA VAL A 169 1.65 3.31 -13.03
C VAL A 169 2.29 4.58 -12.48
N GLU A 170 1.49 5.48 -11.93
CA GLU A 170 2.00 6.71 -11.31
C GLU A 170 3.14 6.45 -10.33
N SER A 171 4.12 7.37 -10.33
CA SER A 171 5.44 7.10 -9.77
C SER A 171 5.41 6.94 -8.25
N ILE A 172 4.58 7.73 -7.57
CA ILE A 172 4.36 7.66 -6.13
C ILE A 172 2.87 7.50 -5.83
N LEU A 173 2.51 6.39 -5.19
CA LEU A 173 1.18 6.18 -4.62
C LEU A 173 1.17 6.53 -3.13
N HIS A 174 0.11 7.18 -2.68
CA HIS A 174 -0.08 7.55 -1.29
C HIS A 174 -1.41 7.03 -0.74
N PHE A 175 -1.35 6.51 0.48
CA PHE A 175 -2.50 6.16 1.30
C PHE A 175 -2.45 6.99 2.58
N PHE A 176 -3.49 7.80 2.80
CA PHE A 176 -3.60 8.68 3.96
C PHE A 176 -4.81 8.30 4.82
N ILE A 177 -4.65 8.36 6.13
CA ILE A 177 -5.71 8.07 7.10
C ILE A 177 -5.85 9.19 8.13
N ASP A 178 -7.08 9.48 8.53
CA ASP A 178 -7.32 10.42 9.63
C ASP A 178 -6.83 9.85 10.96
N LYS A 179 -6.25 10.70 11.81
CA LYS A 179 -5.76 10.29 13.13
C LYS A 179 -6.83 9.60 13.98
N LYS A 180 -8.07 10.09 13.93
CA LYS A 180 -9.20 9.50 14.68
C LYS A 180 -9.53 8.11 14.17
N ASP A 181 -9.58 7.94 12.85
CA ASP A 181 -9.88 6.66 12.20
C ASP A 181 -8.77 5.64 12.47
N LEU A 182 -7.50 6.07 12.43
CA LEU A 182 -6.37 5.22 12.81
C LEU A 182 -6.47 4.72 14.27
N MET A 183 -6.76 5.61 15.22
CA MET A 183 -6.94 5.23 16.64
C MET A 183 -8.12 4.25 16.84
N GLN A 184 -9.14 4.35 15.99
CA GLN A 184 -10.30 3.47 16.00
C GLN A 184 -10.14 2.22 15.12
N LYS A 185 -9.00 2.09 14.42
CA LYS A 185 -8.74 1.04 13.42
C LYS A 185 -9.81 0.99 12.33
N ASN A 186 -10.35 2.15 11.96
CA ASN A 186 -11.35 2.31 10.92
C ASN A 186 -10.68 2.73 9.60
N PHE A 187 -10.46 1.78 8.69
CA PHE A 187 -9.75 2.04 7.42
C PHE A 187 -10.68 2.36 6.24
N LYS A 188 -11.96 2.62 6.50
CA LYS A 188 -12.97 2.86 5.45
C LYS A 188 -12.79 4.18 4.69
N ASN A 189 -12.19 5.18 5.32
CA ASN A 189 -12.04 6.53 4.77
C ASN A 189 -10.59 6.86 4.38
N VAL A 190 -9.79 5.84 4.05
CA VAL A 190 -8.43 6.07 3.56
C VAL A 190 -8.49 6.82 2.23
N LEU A 191 -7.81 7.95 2.16
CA LEU A 191 -7.60 8.68 0.90
C LEU A 191 -6.46 8.01 0.14
N VAL A 192 -6.71 7.76 -1.14
CA VAL A 192 -5.70 7.32 -2.10
C VAL A 192 -5.47 8.45 -3.09
N THR A 193 -4.21 8.71 -3.40
CA THR A 193 -3.82 9.69 -4.41
C THR A 193 -2.43 9.36 -4.91
N SER A 194 -2.00 9.97 -6.00
CA SER A 194 -0.71 9.72 -6.60
C SER A 194 -0.01 11.01 -7.01
N GLN A 195 1.29 10.92 -7.24
CA GLN A 195 2.14 12.00 -7.73
C GLN A 195 3.09 11.45 -8.79
N HIS A 196 3.41 12.29 -9.78
CA HIS A 196 4.39 12.02 -10.81
C HIS A 196 5.82 12.32 -10.37
#